data_AF-A0A352UMN3-F1
#
_entry.id   AF-A0A352UMN3-F1
#
_cell.length_a   1.000
_cell.length_b   1.000
_cell.length_c   1.000
_cell.angle_alpha   90.00
_cell.angle_beta   90.00
_cell.angle_gamma   90.00
#
_symmetry.space_group_name_H-M   'P 1'
#
loop_
_entity.id
_entity.type
_entity.pdbx_description
1 polymer ?
#
loop_
_entity_poly.entity_id
_entity_poly.type
_entity_poly.pdbx_seq_one_letter_code
_entity_poly.pdbx_strand_id
1 'polypeptide(L)'
;MTAYHKITPEIAEQLKAVVGEKRFFMGDGISPDYTHDEMPIYGKFSPEAVCEAESTEEVSAIMKICAANKIPVTPRGAGTGLAGGSVPICGGLVLSTARMNKILSYDMKNLVVHTQAGVLLQD
;
A
#
# COMPACT_ATOMS: atom_id res chain seq x y z
N MET A 1 -5.03 22.89 6.52
CA MET A 1 -4.87 21.53 5.97
C MET A 1 -6.23 20.89 5.99
N THR A 2 -6.79 20.56 4.82
CA THR A 2 -8.11 19.91 4.72
C THR A 2 -8.01 18.56 5.41
N ALA A 3 -8.77 18.34 6.49
CA ALA A 3 -8.65 17.14 7.29
C ALA A 3 -9.13 15.92 6.47
N TYR A 4 -8.26 14.93 6.34
CA TYR A 4 -8.60 13.63 5.80
C TYR A 4 -9.63 12.93 6.71
N HIS A 5 -10.47 12.08 6.11
CA HIS A 5 -11.41 11.25 6.88
C HIS A 5 -10.74 9.98 7.40
N LYS A 6 -11.33 9.42 8.46
CA LYS A 6 -10.95 8.14 9.04
C LYS A 6 -11.63 6.98 8.32
N ILE A 7 -11.01 5.81 8.34
CA ILE A 7 -11.57 4.54 7.89
C ILE A 7 -12.63 4.10 8.91
N THR A 8 -13.89 4.13 8.51
CA THR A 8 -15.01 3.62 9.31
C THR A 8 -15.11 2.10 9.19
N PRO A 9 -15.84 1.40 10.09
CA PRO A 9 -16.05 -0.05 9.99
C PRO A 9 -16.65 -0.48 8.64
N GLU A 10 -17.56 0.32 8.07
CA GLU A 10 -18.18 0.03 6.78
C GLU A 10 -17.15 0.10 5.64
N ILE A 11 -16.25 1.08 5.68
CA ILE A 11 -15.17 1.22 4.69
C ILE A 11 -14.13 0.12 4.86
N ALA A 12 -13.81 -0.24 6.11
CA ALA A 12 -12.91 -1.35 6.41
C ALA A 12 -13.43 -2.65 5.78
N GLU A 13 -14.72 -2.96 5.92
CA GLU A 13 -15.34 -4.13 5.29
C GLU A 13 -15.31 -4.06 3.75
N GLN A 14 -15.50 -2.87 3.15
CA GLN A 14 -15.35 -2.70 1.70
C GLN A 14 -13.93 -2.99 1.22
N LEU A 15 -12.92 -2.43 1.89
CA LEU A 15 -11.51 -2.65 1.55
C LEU A 15 -11.12 -4.12 1.75
N LYS A 16 -11.57 -4.71 2.84
CA LYS A 16 -11.40 -6.13 3.16
C LYS A 16 -12.06 -7.03 2.14
N ALA A 17 -13.23 -6.68 1.61
CA ALA A 17 -13.88 -7.43 0.53
C ALA A 17 -13.09 -7.41 -0.78
N VAL A 18 -12.30 -6.34 -1.04
CA VAL A 18 -11.46 -6.24 -2.24
C VAL A 18 -10.25 -7.18 -2.18
N VAL A 19 -9.50 -7.17 -1.06
CA VAL A 19 -8.26 -7.97 -0.94
C VAL A 19 -8.45 -9.31 -0.21
N GLY A 20 -9.57 -9.49 0.47
CA GLY A 20 -9.86 -10.65 1.30
C GLY A 20 -9.21 -10.61 2.69
N GLU A 21 -9.74 -11.43 3.60
CA GLU A 21 -9.39 -11.49 5.03
C GLU A 21 -7.88 -11.58 5.29
N LYS A 22 -7.15 -12.39 4.51
CA LYS A 22 -5.74 -12.69 4.75
C LYS A 22 -4.78 -11.56 4.37
N ARG A 23 -5.27 -10.56 3.63
CA ARG A 23 -4.47 -9.47 3.03
C ARG A 23 -4.96 -8.09 3.50
N PHE A 24 -5.89 -8.06 4.45
CA PHE A 24 -6.39 -6.87 5.09
C PHE A 24 -5.99 -6.89 6.57
N PHE A 25 -5.40 -5.79 7.04
CA PHE A 25 -4.96 -5.66 8.42
C PHE A 25 -5.45 -4.34 9.02
N MET A 26 -5.88 -4.38 10.28
CA MET A 26 -6.39 -3.23 11.02
C MET A 26 -6.06 -3.41 12.52
N GLY A 27 -5.89 -2.30 13.25
CA GLY A 27 -5.56 -2.34 14.69
C GLY A 27 -4.27 -3.12 14.97
N ASP A 28 -4.32 -4.03 15.95
CA ASP A 28 -3.16 -4.83 16.39
C ASP A 28 -2.65 -5.83 15.33
N GLY A 29 -3.41 -6.04 14.25
CA GLY A 29 -2.97 -6.87 13.12
C GLY A 29 -1.96 -6.17 12.20
N ILE A 30 -1.74 -4.85 12.35
CA ILE A 30 -0.82 -4.09 11.51
C ILE A 30 0.62 -4.28 12.01
N SER A 31 1.49 -4.81 11.13
CA SER A 31 2.93 -4.91 11.44
C SER A 31 3.53 -3.53 11.72
N PRO A 32 4.40 -3.39 12.75
CA PRO A 32 5.17 -2.17 13.00
C PRO A 32 5.98 -1.69 11.78
N ASP A 33 6.34 -2.59 10.87
CA ASP A 33 7.10 -2.23 9.66
C ASP A 33 6.31 -1.24 8.80
N TYR A 34 4.98 -1.34 8.76
CA TYR A 34 4.12 -0.44 7.99
C TYR A 34 4.05 0.99 8.54
N THR A 35 4.70 1.27 9.67
CA THR A 35 4.67 2.59 10.32
C THR A 35 5.83 3.50 9.95
N HIS A 36 6.86 2.97 9.29
CA HIS A 36 8.07 3.72 8.94
C HIS A 36 8.71 3.22 7.64
N ASP A 37 9.67 4.00 7.14
CA ASP A 37 10.71 3.53 6.23
C ASP A 37 12.09 3.69 6.90
N GLU A 38 13.17 3.61 6.13
CA GLU A 38 14.53 3.71 6.64
C GLU A 38 14.97 5.17 6.90
N MET A 39 14.06 6.15 6.84
CA MET A 39 14.34 7.54 7.20
C MET A 39 14.04 7.81 8.68
N PRO A 40 15.06 7.91 9.57
CA PRO A 40 14.84 8.04 11.00
C PRO A 40 14.23 9.38 11.43
N ILE A 41 14.37 10.44 10.63
CA ILE A 41 14.00 11.82 11.03
C ILE A 41 12.48 11.99 11.13
N TYR A 42 11.70 11.34 10.26
CA TYR A 42 10.24 11.49 10.24
C TYR A 42 9.54 10.60 11.26
N GLY A 43 10.25 9.67 11.92
CA GLY A 43 9.68 8.83 12.96
C GLY A 43 8.69 7.78 12.45
N LYS A 44 7.81 7.31 13.35
CA LYS A 44 6.82 6.27 13.09
C LYS A 44 5.41 6.83 13.17
N PHE A 45 4.60 6.56 12.16
CA PHE A 45 3.18 6.91 12.13
C PHE A 45 2.36 5.68 11.76
N SER A 46 1.29 5.41 12.50
CA SER A 46 0.46 4.23 12.25
C SER A 46 -0.65 4.54 11.24
N PRO A 47 -0.84 3.68 10.22
CA PRO A 47 -2.05 3.73 9.42
C PRO A 47 -3.23 3.17 10.20
N GLU A 48 -4.44 3.42 9.70
CA GLU A 48 -5.67 2.81 10.21
C GLU A 48 -5.89 1.42 9.63
N ALA A 49 -5.47 1.17 8.38
CA ALA A 49 -5.52 -0.14 7.76
C ALA A 49 -4.35 -0.36 6.80
N VAL A 50 -4.12 -1.63 6.46
CA VAL A 50 -3.19 -2.05 5.41
C VAL A 50 -3.91 -3.00 4.45
N CYS A 51 -3.73 -2.78 3.15
CA CYS A 51 -4.17 -3.70 2.10
C CYS A 51 -2.96 -4.19 1.30
N GLU A 52 -2.78 -5.50 1.20
CA GLU A 52 -1.79 -6.13 0.33
C GLU A 52 -2.42 -6.52 -1.01
N ALA A 53 -2.21 -5.70 -2.04
CA ALA A 53 -2.78 -5.92 -3.36
C ALA A 53 -1.96 -6.96 -4.15
N GLU A 54 -2.66 -7.74 -4.99
CA GLU A 54 -2.09 -8.75 -5.89
C GLU A 54 -2.36 -8.44 -7.37
N SER A 55 -3.19 -7.44 -7.66
CA SER A 55 -3.60 -7.07 -9.02
C SER A 55 -3.86 -5.57 -9.19
N THR A 56 -3.83 -5.12 -10.45
CA THR A 56 -4.17 -3.73 -10.82
C THR A 56 -5.63 -3.41 -10.52
N GLU A 57 -6.51 -4.42 -10.65
CA GLU A 57 -7.94 -4.31 -10.38
C GLU A 57 -8.21 -4.02 -8.91
N GLU A 58 -7.52 -4.71 -8.01
CA GLU A 58 -7.59 -4.46 -6.56
C GLU A 58 -7.07 -3.06 -6.21
N VAL A 59 -5.91 -2.66 -6.76
CA VAL A 59 -5.38 -1.30 -6.58
C VAL A 59 -6.41 -0.26 -7.03
N SER A 60 -7.01 -0.45 -8.21
CA SER A 60 -8.03 0.46 -8.74
C SER A 60 -9.26 0.54 -7.83
N ALA A 61 -9.75 -0.59 -7.33
CA ALA A 61 -10.91 -0.64 -6.44
C ALA A 61 -10.63 0.04 -5.10
N ILE A 62 -9.47 -0.23 -4.48
CA ILE A 62 -9.01 0.42 -3.25
C ILE A 62 -8.95 1.94 -3.44
N MET A 63 -8.29 2.41 -4.50
CA MET A 63 -8.13 3.83 -4.76
C MET A 63 -9.48 4.53 -4.98
N LYS A 64 -10.44 3.87 -5.65
CA LYS A 64 -11.81 4.41 -5.82
C LYS A 64 -12.52 4.57 -4.48
N ILE A 65 -12.45 3.56 -3.60
CA ILE A 65 -13.05 3.61 -2.26
C ILE A 65 -12.42 4.74 -1.44
N CYS A 66 -11.08 4.81 -1.39
CA CYS A 66 -10.39 5.83 -0.61
C CYS A 66 -10.63 7.25 -1.15
N ALA A 67 -10.60 7.44 -2.47
CA ALA A 67 -10.84 8.74 -3.08
C ALA A 67 -12.27 9.24 -2.84
N ALA A 68 -13.28 8.37 -3.01
CA ALA A 68 -14.69 8.71 -2.75
C ALA A 68 -14.93 9.15 -1.30
N ASN A 69 -14.16 8.61 -0.36
CA ASN A 69 -14.29 8.87 1.08
C ASN A 69 -13.25 9.86 1.62
N LYS A 70 -12.39 10.45 0.78
CA LYS A 70 -11.27 11.34 1.20
C LYS A 70 -10.35 10.70 2.25
N ILE A 71 -10.01 9.44 2.06
CA ILE A 71 -9.03 8.70 2.86
C ILE A 71 -7.65 8.83 2.20
N PRO A 72 -6.59 9.18 2.94
CA PRO A 72 -5.24 9.26 2.40
C PRO A 72 -4.70 7.85 2.20
N VAL A 73 -3.96 7.67 1.10
CA VAL A 73 -3.33 6.39 0.77
C VAL A 73 -1.84 6.60 0.66
N THR A 74 -1.08 5.80 1.40
CA THR A 74 0.38 5.74 1.34
C THR A 74 0.78 4.46 0.59
N PRO A 75 1.25 4.55 -0.67
CA PRO A 75 1.74 3.39 -1.38
C PRO A 75 3.07 2.92 -0.78
N ARG A 76 3.27 1.60 -0.74
CA ARG A 76 4.49 0.97 -0.20
C ARG A 76 4.92 -0.23 -1.03
N GLY A 77 6.22 -0.28 -1.32
CA GLY A 77 6.93 -1.48 -1.80
C GLY A 77 7.57 -2.22 -0.64
N ALA A 78 8.90 -2.36 -0.65
CA ALA A 78 9.67 -2.98 0.44
C ALA A 78 9.79 -2.10 1.71
N GLY A 79 9.54 -0.79 1.60
CA GLY A 79 9.68 0.15 2.74
C GLY A 79 11.10 0.61 3.03
N THR A 80 12.03 0.44 2.10
CA THR A 80 13.46 0.77 2.26
C THR A 80 13.83 2.22 1.91
N GLY A 81 12.83 3.11 1.79
CA GLY A 81 13.05 4.50 1.41
C GLY A 81 13.78 5.32 2.47
N LEU A 82 14.59 6.30 2.05
CA LEU A 82 15.40 7.16 2.93
C LEU A 82 14.89 8.61 2.99
N ALA A 83 13.64 8.84 2.57
CA ALA A 83 13.05 10.17 2.48
C ALA A 83 11.69 10.29 3.18
N GLY A 84 11.21 9.25 3.87
CA GLY A 84 9.90 9.25 4.53
C GLY A 84 8.71 9.00 3.58
N GLY A 85 8.98 8.61 2.33
CA GLY A 85 7.96 8.52 1.28
C GLY A 85 6.90 7.44 1.50
N SER A 86 7.21 6.42 2.31
CA SER A 86 6.26 5.36 2.66
C SER A 86 5.79 5.40 4.12
N VAL A 87 6.02 6.53 4.80
CA VAL A 87 5.52 6.78 6.15
C VAL A 87 4.09 7.35 6.06
N PRO A 88 3.08 6.72 6.68
CA PRO A 88 1.68 7.18 6.60
C PRO A 88 1.41 8.32 7.59
N ILE A 89 2.05 9.47 7.36
CA ILE A 89 1.99 10.67 8.23
C ILE A 89 0.56 11.20 8.44
N CYS A 90 -0.36 10.89 7.53
CA CYS A 90 -1.77 11.27 7.60
C CYS A 90 -2.69 10.15 8.12
N GLY A 91 -2.14 9.02 8.57
CA GLY A 91 -2.91 7.82 8.90
C GLY A 91 -3.52 7.20 7.64
N GLY A 92 -4.79 6.80 7.70
CA GLY A 92 -5.52 6.24 6.56
C GLY A 92 -5.02 4.85 6.15
N LEU A 93 -4.86 4.62 4.85
CA LEU A 93 -4.55 3.30 4.30
C LEU A 93 -3.10 3.22 3.81
N VAL A 94 -2.37 2.18 4.23
CA VAL A 94 -1.17 1.76 3.48
C VAL A 94 -1.58 0.75 2.41
N LEU A 95 -1.21 1.04 1.17
CA LEU A 95 -1.37 0.13 0.02
C LEU A 95 -0.04 -0.55 -0.26
N SER A 96 0.08 -1.81 0.16
CA SER A 96 1.26 -2.64 -0.08
C SER A 96 1.16 -3.32 -1.43
N THR A 97 2.20 -3.16 -2.25
CA THR A 97 2.33 -3.79 -3.57
C THR A 97 3.26 -5.01 -3.55
N ALA A 98 3.79 -5.40 -2.39
CA ALA A 98 4.79 -6.46 -2.25
C ALA A 98 4.36 -7.83 -2.82
N ARG A 99 3.06 -8.10 -2.91
CA ARG A 99 2.54 -9.33 -3.52
C ARG A 99 2.33 -9.24 -5.04
N MET A 100 2.38 -8.05 -5.61
CA MET A 100 2.43 -7.84 -7.07
C MET A 100 3.87 -8.07 -7.56
N ASN A 101 4.39 -9.29 -7.45
CA ASN A 101 5.81 -9.60 -7.59
C ASN A 101 6.15 -10.46 -8.83
N LYS A 102 5.34 -10.40 -9.89
CA LYS A 102 5.55 -11.18 -11.10
C LYS A 102 6.27 -10.38 -12.18
N ILE A 103 7.24 -11.02 -12.84
CA ILE A 103 7.74 -10.60 -14.15
C ILE A 103 6.74 -11.08 -15.20
N LEU A 104 6.22 -10.16 -16.02
CA LEU A 104 5.13 -10.42 -16.95
C LEU A 104 5.62 -10.78 -18.34
N SER A 105 6.68 -10.14 -18.84
CA SER A 105 7.27 -10.44 -20.14
C SER A 105 8.65 -9.81 -20.33
N TYR A 106 9.46 -10.40 -21.23
CA TYR A 106 10.72 -9.85 -21.71
C TYR A 106 10.60 -9.46 -23.18
N ASP A 107 10.98 -8.23 -23.51
CA ASP A 107 11.19 -7.78 -24.88
C ASP A 107 12.70 -7.62 -25.12
N MET A 108 13.31 -8.70 -25.59
CA MET A 108 14.75 -8.78 -25.83
C MET A 108 15.21 -7.88 -26.98
N LYS A 109 14.30 -7.50 -27.88
CA LYS A 109 14.63 -6.62 -29.02
C LYS A 109 14.76 -5.18 -28.56
N ASN A 110 13.89 -4.75 -27.65
CA ASN A 110 13.85 -3.38 -27.16
C ASN A 110 14.53 -3.18 -25.80
N LEU A 111 15.10 -4.24 -25.20
CA LEU A 111 15.74 -4.23 -23.88
C LEU A 111 14.77 -3.79 -22.76
N VAL A 112 13.53 -4.29 -22.81
CA VAL A 112 12.47 -3.96 -21.85
C VAL A 112 12.04 -5.20 -21.08
N VAL A 113 11.86 -5.04 -19.78
CA VAL A 113 11.18 -6.03 -18.92
C VAL A 113 9.90 -5.40 -18.40
N HIS A 114 8.78 -6.09 -18.59
CA HIS A 114 7.50 -5.69 -18.02
C HIS A 114 7.30 -6.45 -16.71
N THR A 115 7.15 -5.71 -15.62
CA THR A 115 7.02 -6.26 -14.27
C THR A 115 5.82 -5.67 -13.56
N GLN A 116 5.35 -6.39 -12.53
CA GLN A 116 4.50 -5.80 -11.52
C GLN A 116 5.34 -4.95 -10.52
N ALA A 117 4.68 -4.04 -9.82
CA ALA A 117 5.33 -3.01 -8.99
C ALA A 117 6.11 -3.54 -7.76
N GLY A 118 5.82 -4.75 -7.31
CA GLY A 118 6.41 -5.38 -6.12
C GLY A 118 7.56 -6.34 -6.41
N VAL A 119 8.02 -6.47 -7.66
CA VAL A 119 9.21 -7.28 -7.99
C VAL A 119 10.43 -6.72 -7.25
N LEU A 120 11.21 -7.59 -6.60
CA LEU A 120 12.42 -7.15 -5.91
C LEU A 120 13.52 -6.85 -6.93
N LEU A 121 14.38 -5.89 -6.62
CA LEU A 121 15.48 -5.51 -7.52
C LEU A 121 16.48 -6.64 -7.80
N GLN A 122 16.57 -7.63 -6.89
CA GLN A 122 17.47 -8.78 -7.03
C GLN A 122 16.89 -9.93 -7.88
N ASP A 123 15.58 -9.89 -8.18
CA ASP A 123 14.88 -10.89 -8.99
C ASP A 123 15.06 -10.59 -10.49
#